data_AF-A0A8T2Y7H6-F1
#
_entry.id   AF-A0A8T2Y7H6-F1
#
_cell.length_a   1.000
_cell.length_b   1.000
_cell.length_c   1.000
_cell.angle_alpha   90.00
_cell.angle_beta   90.00
_cell.angle_gamma   90.00
#
_symmetry.space_group_name_H-M   'P 1'
#
loop_
_entity.id
_entity.type
_entity.pdbx_description
1 polymer ?
#
loop_
_entity_poly.entity_id
_entity_poly.type
_entity_poly.pdbx_seq_one_letter_code
_entity_poly.pdbx_strand_id
1 'polypeptide(L)'
;MLLRRGIALVIIVSVAFQIQTCLSQINRASFPKGFVFGTASSAFQYEGAVKEDGRGPSVWDKFSHTFGKIIDFSNADVAVDQFHHFD
;
A
#
# COMPACT_ATOMS: atom_id res chain seq x y z
N MET A 1 19.20 22.13 -46.06
CA MET A 1 18.37 20.95 -45.67
C MET A 1 19.06 20.05 -44.64
N LEU A 2 20.38 19.83 -44.74
CA LEU A 2 21.16 19.00 -43.80
C LEU A 2 21.30 19.60 -42.38
N LEU A 3 21.54 20.90 -42.25
CA LEU A 3 21.69 21.58 -40.94
C LEU A 3 20.43 21.49 -40.06
N ARG A 4 19.24 21.65 -40.66
CA ARG A 4 17.96 21.55 -39.95
C ARG A 4 17.67 20.11 -39.47
N ARG A 5 18.10 19.10 -40.24
CA ARG A 5 18.00 17.69 -39.87
C ARG A 5 18.95 17.33 -38.70
N GLY A 6 20.16 17.90 -38.69
CA GLY A 6 21.11 17.73 -37.58
C GLY A 6 20.59 18.32 -36.27
N ILE A 7 20.03 19.53 -36.30
CA ILE A 7 19.47 20.18 -35.10
C ILE A 7 18.27 19.39 -34.56
N ALA A 8 17.36 18.94 -35.42
CA ALA A 8 16.22 18.11 -35.00
C ALA A 8 16.69 16.80 -34.35
N LEU A 9 17.74 16.17 -34.88
CA LEU A 9 18.32 14.95 -34.33
C LEU A 9 18.92 15.18 -32.93
N VAL A 10 19.65 16.29 -32.75
CA VAL A 10 20.24 16.66 -31.45
C VAL A 10 19.15 16.95 -30.41
N ILE A 11 18.07 17.63 -30.79
CA ILE A 11 16.93 17.89 -29.90
C ILE A 11 16.26 16.57 -29.50
N ILE A 12 16.00 15.67 -30.46
CA ILE A 12 15.39 14.36 -30.20
C ILE A 12 16.25 13.52 -29.26
N VAL A 13 17.57 13.47 -29.50
CA VAL A 13 18.52 12.74 -28.64
C VAL A 13 18.59 13.36 -27.23
N SER A 14 18.59 14.69 -27.14
CA SER A 14 18.61 15.39 -25.84
C SER A 14 17.32 15.17 -25.04
N VAL A 15 16.16 15.23 -25.70
CA VAL A 15 14.86 14.93 -25.07
C VAL A 15 14.78 13.47 -24.65
N ALA A 16 15.24 12.52 -25.49
CA ALA A 16 15.31 11.10 -25.12
C ALA A 16 16.24 10.83 -23.93
N PHE A 17 17.38 11.56 -23.84
CA PHE A 17 18.30 11.46 -22.70
C PHE A 17 17.69 12.05 -21.41
N GLN A 18 16.93 13.15 -21.50
CA GLN A 18 16.20 13.74 -20.35
C GLN A 18 15.03 12.86 -19.87
N ILE A 19 14.42 12.05 -20.77
CA ILE A 19 13.40 11.06 -20.40
C ILE A 19 14.00 9.96 -19.49
N GLN A 20 15.27 9.59 -19.68
CA GLN A 20 15.97 8.59 -18.86
C GLN A 20 16.17 9.05 -17.40
N THR A 21 16.33 10.36 -17.17
CA THR A 21 16.60 10.93 -15.84
C THR A 21 15.37 11.12 -14.94
N CYS A 22 14.14 10.95 -15.45
CA CYS A 22 12.92 11.03 -14.64
C CYS A 22 12.58 9.73 -13.89
N LEU A 23 13.28 8.63 -14.15
CA LEU A 23 13.13 7.40 -13.38
C LEU A 23 14.09 7.42 -12.19
N SER A 24 13.78 8.24 -11.19
CA SER A 24 14.41 8.11 -9.87
C SER A 24 14.05 6.75 -9.29
N GLN A 25 14.95 5.77 -9.43
CA GLN A 25 14.86 4.50 -8.73
C GLN A 25 15.26 4.72 -7.27
N ILE A 26 14.27 5.05 -6.43
CA ILE A 26 14.44 5.09 -4.98
C ILE A 26 14.91 3.71 -4.52
N ASN A 27 16.03 3.67 -3.80
CA ASN A 27 16.61 2.43 -3.31
C ASN A 27 17.15 2.62 -1.88
N ARG A 28 17.72 1.57 -1.27
CA ARG A 28 18.22 1.61 0.12
C ARG A 28 19.26 2.71 0.35
N ALA A 29 20.08 3.05 -0.66
CA ALA A 29 21.10 4.10 -0.54
C ALA A 29 20.50 5.51 -0.51
N SER A 30 19.22 5.67 -0.86
CA SER A 30 18.50 6.93 -0.71
C SER A 30 18.14 7.27 0.75
N PHE A 31 18.36 6.35 1.69
CA PHE A 31 18.02 6.50 3.11
C PHE A 31 19.25 6.29 4.02
N PRO A 32 19.26 6.87 5.24
CA PRO A 32 20.33 6.61 6.21
C PRO A 32 20.54 5.11 6.46
N LYS A 33 21.78 4.73 6.76
CA LYS A 33 22.10 3.35 7.16
C LYS A 33 21.25 2.94 8.36
N GLY A 34 20.54 1.82 8.24
CA GLY A 34 19.66 1.31 9.29
C GLY A 34 18.24 1.86 9.26
N PHE A 35 17.86 2.64 8.23
CA PHE A 35 16.47 3.07 8.07
C PHE A 35 15.53 1.85 7.94
N VAL A 36 14.54 1.78 8.84
CA VAL A 36 13.57 0.68 8.90
C VAL A 36 12.40 0.98 7.98
N PHE A 37 12.07 0.00 7.15
CA PHE A 37 10.82 -0.03 6.39
C PHE A 37 9.98 -1.17 6.95
N GLY A 38 8.70 -0.93 7.11
CA GLY A 38 7.76 -1.92 7.61
C GLY A 38 6.38 -1.70 7.02
N THR A 39 5.47 -2.58 7.39
CA THR A 39 4.04 -2.51 7.11
C THR A 39 3.28 -2.23 8.42
N ALA A 40 2.01 -1.88 8.33
CA ALA A 40 1.15 -1.68 9.48
C ALA A 40 -0.25 -2.26 9.22
N SER A 41 -0.89 -2.75 10.27
CA SER A 41 -2.25 -3.27 10.28
C SER A 41 -2.97 -2.86 11.58
N SER A 42 -4.23 -3.27 11.75
CA SER A 42 -4.95 -3.14 13.02
C SER A 42 -5.76 -4.39 13.33
N ALA A 43 -5.93 -4.69 14.63
CA ALA A 43 -6.53 -5.92 15.12
C ALA A 43 -7.90 -6.23 14.48
N PHE A 44 -8.89 -5.34 14.65
CA PHE A 44 -10.25 -5.57 14.12
C PHE A 44 -10.31 -5.62 12.58
N GLN A 45 -9.33 -5.07 11.87
CA GLN A 45 -9.31 -5.14 10.40
C GLN A 45 -8.72 -6.45 9.87
N TYR A 46 -7.92 -7.17 10.68
CA TYR A 46 -7.12 -8.28 10.20
C TYR A 46 -7.34 -9.60 10.94
N GLU A 47 -7.50 -9.56 12.27
CA GLU A 47 -7.43 -10.75 13.11
C GLU A 47 -8.59 -11.72 12.88
N GLY A 48 -9.83 -11.25 12.97
CA GLY A 48 -10.99 -12.13 13.04
C GLY A 48 -11.18 -12.73 14.44
N ALA A 49 -11.64 -13.98 14.52
CA ALA A 49 -11.75 -14.78 15.73
C ALA A 49 -12.46 -14.07 16.91
N VAL A 50 -13.51 -13.30 16.61
CA VAL A 50 -14.07 -12.33 17.58
C VAL A 50 -14.70 -12.93 18.84
N LYS A 51 -14.92 -14.26 18.86
CA LYS A 51 -15.49 -15.04 19.99
C LYS A 51 -14.53 -16.09 20.56
N GLU A 52 -13.27 -16.09 20.14
CA GLU A 52 -12.30 -17.10 20.53
C GLU A 52 -11.43 -16.62 21.69
N ASP A 53 -10.78 -17.57 22.37
CA ASP A 53 -9.76 -17.36 23.41
C ASP A 53 -10.08 -16.30 24.48
N GLY A 54 -11.36 -16.15 24.80
CA GLY A 54 -11.82 -15.23 25.83
C GLY A 54 -11.79 -13.75 25.45
N ARG A 55 -11.69 -13.42 24.15
CA ARG A 55 -11.79 -12.04 23.66
C ARG A 55 -13.13 -11.41 24.09
N GLY A 56 -13.05 -10.23 24.71
CA GLY A 56 -14.22 -9.42 25.03
C GLY A 56 -14.74 -8.63 23.82
N PRO A 57 -16.04 -8.32 23.75
CA PRO A 57 -16.61 -7.53 22.66
C PRO A 57 -16.09 -6.08 22.70
N SER A 58 -15.78 -5.53 21.53
CA SER A 58 -15.43 -4.13 21.32
C SER A 58 -16.64 -3.31 20.82
N VAL A 59 -16.49 -1.98 20.80
CA VAL A 59 -17.50 -1.09 20.21
C VAL A 59 -17.69 -1.38 18.71
N TRP A 60 -16.63 -1.78 18.01
CA TRP A 60 -16.68 -2.09 16.59
C TRP A 60 -17.50 -3.35 16.29
N ASP A 61 -17.46 -4.37 17.15
CA ASP A 61 -18.32 -5.55 17.02
C ASP A 61 -19.79 -5.14 16.99
N LYS A 62 -20.21 -4.26 17.91
CA LYS A 62 -21.61 -3.76 17.93
C LYS A 62 -21.91 -2.87 16.73
N PHE A 63 -20.99 -1.98 16.37
CA PHE A 63 -21.19 -1.02 15.29
C PHE A 63 -21.34 -1.72 13.95
N SER A 64 -20.46 -2.68 13.61
CA SER A 64 -20.49 -3.38 12.33
C SER A 64 -21.72 -4.27 12.18
N HIS A 65 -22.23 -4.84 13.28
CA HIS A 65 -23.48 -5.62 13.29
C HIS A 65 -24.75 -4.76 13.23
N THR A 66 -24.65 -3.44 13.29
CA THR A 66 -25.82 -2.57 13.19
C THR A 66 -26.17 -2.37 11.71
N PHE A 67 -27.39 -2.76 11.33
CA PHE A 67 -27.89 -2.64 9.96
C PHE A 67 -27.67 -1.25 9.37
N GLY A 68 -27.11 -1.20 8.16
CA GLY A 68 -26.85 0.03 7.43
C GLY A 68 -25.68 0.89 7.95
N LYS A 69 -24.89 0.41 8.93
CA LYS A 69 -23.67 1.10 9.37
C LYS A 69 -22.43 0.77 8.53
N ILE A 70 -22.37 -0.43 7.99
CA ILE A 70 -21.37 -0.84 7.00
C ILE A 70 -22.06 -0.92 5.65
N ILE A 71 -21.45 -0.32 4.62
CA ILE A 71 -22.07 -0.12 3.30
C ILE A 71 -22.44 -1.43 2.59
N ASP A 72 -21.66 -2.48 2.80
CA ASP A 72 -21.86 -3.82 2.24
C ASP A 72 -22.44 -4.81 3.25
N PHE A 73 -22.83 -4.32 4.44
CA PHE A 73 -23.34 -5.11 5.55
C PHE A 73 -22.36 -6.18 6.10
N SER A 74 -21.06 -6.07 5.78
CA SER A 74 -20.03 -6.94 6.33
C SER A 74 -19.68 -6.61 7.79
N ASN A 75 -18.98 -7.54 8.44
CA ASN A 75 -18.37 -7.37 9.75
C ASN A 75 -16.95 -7.98 9.73
N ALA A 76 -16.26 -7.90 10.86
CA ALA A 76 -14.91 -8.46 11.01
C ALA A 76 -14.88 -9.73 11.86
N ASP A 77 -15.95 -10.54 11.85
CA ASP A 77 -15.99 -11.79 12.62
C ASP A 77 -14.84 -12.73 12.20
N VAL A 78 -14.50 -12.71 10.90
CA VAL A 78 -13.40 -13.47 10.30
C VAL A 78 -12.30 -12.57 9.73
N ALA A 79 -12.65 -11.41 9.15
CA ALA A 79 -11.68 -10.51 8.49
C ALA A 79 -10.80 -11.25 7.45
N VAL A 80 -9.47 -11.10 7.50
CA VAL A 80 -8.52 -11.91 6.69
C VAL A 80 -7.98 -13.12 7.46
N ASP A 81 -8.58 -13.42 8.61
CA ASP A 81 -8.25 -14.56 9.46
C ASP A 81 -6.79 -14.59 9.92
N GLN A 82 -6.19 -13.42 10.14
CA GLN A 82 -4.80 -13.33 10.58
C GLN A 82 -4.59 -14.00 11.95
N PHE A 83 -5.62 -14.07 12.79
CA PHE A 83 -5.54 -14.78 14.07
C PHE A 83 -5.11 -16.25 13.90
N HIS A 84 -5.51 -16.90 12.80
CA HIS A 84 -5.12 -18.27 12.48
C HIS A 84 -3.95 -18.36 11.48
N HIS A 85 -3.67 -17.30 10.73
CA HIS A 85 -2.69 -17.27 9.64
C HIS A 85 -1.57 -16.23 9.85
N PHE A 86 -1.09 -16.05 11.07
CA PHE A 86 -0.01 -15.10 11.35
C PHE A 86 1.40 -15.67 11.13
N ASP A 87 1.53 -17.00 11.01
CA ASP A 87 2.79 -17.73 10.79
C ASP A 87 3.14 -17.95 9.30
#